data_AF-A0A834CPI6-F1
#
_entry.id   AF-A0A834CPI6-F1
#
_cell.length_a   1.000
_cell.length_b   1.000
_cell.length_c   1.000
_cell.angle_alpha   90.00
_cell.angle_beta   90.00
_cell.angle_gamma   90.00
#
_symmetry.space_group_name_H-M   'P 1'
#
loop_
_entity.id
_entity.type
_entity.pdbx_description
1 polymer ?
#
loop_
_entity_poly.entity_id
_entity_poly.type
_entity_poly.pdbx_seq_one_letter_code
_entity_poly.pdbx_strand_id
1 'polypeptide(L)'
;MEKTFPLRRLEVVQNAPMIKELLERWPALFTPEEINAEFKRLTNTSLQSQFLSQLDFLTPNLLRLFQKSSSRHRNKLKLLAASISVGSLTPLAQLPPVVSCSKRAPIISLVKAPDTSAVSLRVGASDVQ
;
A
#
# COMPACT_ATOMS: atom_id res chain seq x y z
N MET A 1 4.40 -30.77 7.10
CA MET A 1 4.71 -31.28 5.76
C MET A 1 6.08 -30.83 5.22
N GLU A 2 7.08 -30.54 6.07
CA GLU A 2 8.32 -29.88 5.60
C GLU A 2 9.14 -30.72 4.61
N LYS A 3 9.16 -32.05 4.80
CA LYS A 3 9.93 -32.97 3.97
C LYS A 3 9.45 -33.06 2.52
N THR A 4 8.22 -32.63 2.23
CA THR A 4 7.63 -32.66 0.88
C THR A 4 7.70 -31.32 0.17
N PHE A 5 8.26 -30.28 0.80
CA PHE A 5 8.38 -28.95 0.22
C PHE A 5 9.10 -28.93 -1.15
N PRO A 6 10.30 -29.55 -1.30
CA PRO A 6 11.01 -29.53 -2.59
C PRO A 6 10.21 -30.20 -3.71
N LEU A 7 9.55 -31.33 -3.41
CA LEU A 7 8.74 -32.07 -4.37
C LEU A 7 7.53 -31.26 -4.84
N ARG A 8 6.78 -30.68 -3.90
CA ARG A 8 5.61 -29.84 -4.21
C ARG A 8 5.99 -28.65 -5.10
N ARG A 9 7.08 -27.96 -4.76
CA ARG A 9 7.56 -26.82 -5.54
C ARG A 9 8.01 -27.25 -6.94
N LEU A 10 8.68 -28.40 -7.05
CA LEU A 10 9.05 -28.97 -8.35
C LEU A 10 7.81 -29.21 -9.22
N GLU A 11 6.78 -29.86 -8.67
CA GLU A 11 5.51 -30.10 -9.36
C GLU A 11 4.83 -28.79 -9.80
N VAL A 12 4.73 -27.81 -8.91
CA VAL A 12 4.07 -26.52 -9.21
C VAL A 12 4.84 -25.71 -10.25
N VAL A 13 6.17 -25.63 -10.13
CA VAL A 13 7.01 -24.79 -11.00
C VAL A 13 7.21 -25.42 -12.36
N GLN A 14 7.39 -26.75 -12.44
CA GLN A 14 7.64 -27.43 -13.72
C GLN A 14 6.37 -27.80 -14.45
N ASN A 15 5.38 -28.37 -13.76
CA ASN A 15 4.20 -28.93 -14.42
C ASN A 15 3.04 -27.93 -14.50
N ALA A 16 3.09 -26.83 -13.74
CA ALA A 16 2.03 -25.83 -13.63
C ALA A 16 0.61 -26.44 -13.65
N PRO A 17 0.33 -27.43 -12.78
CA PRO A 17 -0.91 -28.20 -12.81
C PRO A 17 -2.12 -27.31 -12.50
N MET A 18 -3.30 -27.76 -12.90
CA MET A 18 -4.53 -27.04 -12.51
C MET A 18 -4.68 -27.04 -10.99
N ILE A 19 -5.26 -25.97 -10.44
CA ILE A 19 -5.49 -25.82 -8.99
C ILE A 19 -6.27 -27.03 -8.42
N LYS A 20 -7.21 -27.58 -9.20
CA LYS A 20 -7.98 -28.77 -8.82
C LYS A 20 -7.08 -29.99 -8.57
N GLU A 21 -6.11 -30.23 -9.45
CA GLU A 21 -5.17 -31.35 -9.33
C GLU A 21 -4.23 -31.16 -8.14
N LEU A 22 -3.80 -29.92 -7.90
CA LEU A 22 -2.99 -29.57 -6.73
C LEU A 22 -3.76 -29.79 -5.42
N LEU A 23 -5.05 -29.46 -5.40
CA LEU A 23 -5.93 -29.66 -4.25
C LEU A 23 -6.17 -31.15 -3.98
N GLU A 24 -6.40 -31.95 -5.02
CA GLU A 24 -6.58 -33.40 -4.90
C GLU A 24 -5.30 -34.10 -4.42
N ARG A 25 -4.13 -33.66 -4.92
CA ARG A 25 -2.83 -34.24 -4.55
C ARG A 25 -2.35 -33.79 -3.17
N TRP A 26 -2.51 -32.50 -2.86
CA TRP A 26 -1.99 -31.87 -1.65
C TRP A 26 -3.06 -31.05 -0.93
N PRO A 27 -4.11 -31.70 -0.39
CA PRO A 27 -5.24 -31.00 0.21
C PRO A 27 -4.82 -30.12 1.41
N ALA A 28 -3.85 -30.58 2.19
CA ALA A 28 -3.34 -29.83 3.33
C ALA A 28 -2.63 -28.52 2.95
N LEU A 29 -2.16 -28.37 1.70
CA LEU A 29 -1.53 -27.14 1.20
C LEU A 29 -2.50 -25.95 1.21
N PHE A 30 -3.80 -26.21 1.18
CA PHE A 30 -4.84 -25.19 1.18
C PHE A 30 -5.37 -24.88 2.58
N THR A 31 -4.77 -25.45 3.63
CA THR A 31 -5.06 -25.05 5.00
C THR A 31 -4.40 -23.71 5.32
N PRO A 32 -5.03 -22.80 6.08
CA PRO A 32 -4.45 -21.50 6.40
C PRO A 32 -3.06 -21.61 7.05
N GLU A 33 -2.85 -22.61 7.90
CA GLU A 33 -1.58 -22.85 8.57
C GLU A 33 -0.46 -23.20 7.60
N GLU A 34 -0.71 -24.16 6.69
CA GLU A 34 0.29 -24.60 5.72
C GLU A 34 0.56 -23.50 4.68
N ILE A 35 -0.44 -22.75 4.24
CA ILE A 35 -0.24 -21.57 3.36
C ILE A 35 0.70 -20.55 4.02
N ASN A 36 0.47 -20.24 5.30
CA ASN A 36 1.32 -19.31 6.04
C ASN A 36 2.76 -19.85 6.17
N ALA A 37 2.91 -21.14 6.46
CA ALA A 37 4.21 -21.79 6.57
C ALA A 37 4.98 -21.80 5.24
N GLU A 38 4.29 -22.12 4.15
CA GLU A 38 4.83 -22.16 2.79
C GLU A 38 5.25 -20.78 2.30
N PHE A 39 4.38 -19.77 2.48
CA PHE A 39 4.72 -18.39 2.16
C PHE A 39 5.97 -17.93 2.94
N LYS A 40 6.04 -18.26 4.24
CA LYS A 40 7.19 -17.91 5.07
C LYS A 40 8.47 -18.60 4.60
N ARG A 41 8.41 -19.86 4.15
CA ARG A 41 9.58 -20.56 3.58
C ARG A 41 10.04 -19.96 2.24
N LEU A 42 9.12 -19.45 1.43
CA LEU A 42 9.45 -18.88 0.12
C LEU A 42 9.99 -17.44 0.22
N THR A 43 9.33 -16.60 1.01
CA THR A 43 9.58 -15.15 1.06
C THR A 43 10.42 -14.75 2.29
N ASN A 44 10.60 -15.66 3.26
CA ASN A 44 11.18 -15.37 4.59
C ASN A 44 10.38 -14.34 5.41
N THR A 45 9.18 -13.97 4.97
CA THR A 45 8.29 -13.02 5.66
C THR A 45 6.99 -13.71 6.10
N SER A 46 6.38 -13.21 7.17
CA SER A 46 5.07 -13.71 7.61
C SER A 46 3.96 -13.13 6.73
N LEU A 47 3.17 -13.99 6.08
CA LEU A 47 2.08 -13.59 5.19
C LEU A 47 1.10 -12.63 5.87
N GLN A 48 0.59 -13.00 7.06
CA GLN A 48 -0.40 -12.20 7.77
C GLN A 48 0.13 -10.80 8.13
N SER A 49 1.33 -10.72 8.69
CA SER A 49 1.96 -9.45 9.05
C SER A 49 2.20 -8.56 7.83
N GLN A 50 2.68 -9.14 6.72
CA GLN A 50 2.88 -8.41 5.48
C GLN A 50 1.55 -7.94 4.88
N PHE A 51 0.52 -8.79 4.92
CA PHE A 51 -0.81 -8.43 4.42
C PHE A 51 -1.43 -7.28 5.22
N LEU A 52 -1.42 -7.37 6.55
CA LEU A 52 -1.97 -6.35 7.43
C LEU A 52 -1.20 -5.03 7.31
N SER A 53 0.13 -5.07 7.30
CA SER A 53 0.93 -3.83 7.13
C SER A 53 0.66 -3.15 5.79
N GLN A 54 0.50 -3.91 4.70
CA GLN A 54 0.15 -3.35 3.40
C GLN A 54 -1.28 -2.82 3.36
N LEU A 55 -2.22 -3.45 4.08
CA LEU A 55 -3.56 -2.90 4.26
C LEU A 55 -3.51 -1.57 5.00
N ASP A 56 -2.79 -1.49 6.11
CA ASP A 56 -2.66 -0.25 6.89
C ASP A 56 -2.04 0.87 6.06
N PHE A 57 -1.02 0.55 5.26
CA PHE A 57 -0.39 1.48 4.33
C PHE A 57 -1.34 1.99 3.24
N LEU A 58 -2.21 1.14 2.69
CA LEU A 58 -3.14 1.50 1.62
C LEU A 58 -4.44 2.14 2.14
N THR A 59 -4.82 1.86 3.38
CA THR A 59 -6.01 2.41 4.06
C THR A 59 -6.17 3.93 3.90
N PRO A 60 -5.16 4.79 4.16
CA PRO A 60 -5.33 6.23 4.00
C PRO A 60 -5.63 6.65 2.56
N ASN A 61 -5.04 5.98 1.56
CA ASN A 61 -5.32 6.25 0.15
C ASN A 61 -6.75 5.85 -0.22
N LEU A 62 -7.20 4.69 0.25
CA LEU A 62 -8.58 4.24 0.09
C LEU A 62 -9.54 5.24 0.72
N LEU A 63 -9.29 5.67 1.97
CA LEU A 63 -10.08 6.70 2.67
C LEU A 63 -10.14 8.03 1.90
N ARG A 64 -9.04 8.47 1.31
CA ARG A 64 -9.01 9.67 0.47
C ARG A 64 -9.86 9.51 -0.78
N LEU A 65 -9.80 8.36 -1.45
CA LEU A 65 -10.64 8.05 -2.60
C LEU A 65 -12.13 7.98 -2.21
N PHE A 66 -12.45 7.42 -1.04
CA PHE A 66 -13.81 7.41 -0.49
C PHE A 66 -14.34 8.84 -0.27
N GLN A 67 -13.52 9.74 0.26
CA GLN A 67 -13.89 11.15 0.46
C GLN A 67 -14.06 11.90 -0.87
N LYS A 68 -13.26 11.57 -1.89
CA LYS A 68 -13.35 12.18 -3.22
C LYS A 68 -14.49 11.61 -4.08
N SER A 69 -14.97 10.41 -3.76
CA SER A 69 -16.01 9.72 -4.52
C SER A 69 -17.38 10.41 -4.41
N SER A 70 -18.13 10.45 -5.52
CA SER A 70 -19.45 11.09 -5.65
C SER A 70 -20.47 10.46 -4.68
N SER A 71 -21.46 11.26 -4.27
CA SER A 71 -22.41 10.93 -3.21
C SER A 71 -23.10 9.57 -3.36
N ARG A 72 -23.44 9.14 -4.58
CA ARG A 72 -24.07 7.82 -4.83
C ARG A 72 -23.14 6.65 -4.50
N HIS A 73 -21.87 6.73 -4.91
CA HIS A 73 -20.86 5.71 -4.61
C HIS A 73 -20.48 5.74 -3.12
N ARG A 74 -20.36 6.94 -2.55
CA ARG A 74 -20.11 7.15 -1.12
C ARG A 74 -21.21 6.52 -0.25
N ASN A 75 -22.48 6.66 -0.63
CA ASN A 75 -23.59 6.10 0.14
C ASN A 75 -23.61 4.56 0.12
N LYS A 76 -23.37 3.93 -1.04
CA LYS A 76 -23.24 2.46 -1.11
C LYS A 76 -22.07 1.96 -0.28
N LEU A 77 -20.92 2.63 -0.35
CA LEU A 77 -19.72 2.22 0.37
C LEU A 77 -19.84 2.49 1.89
N LYS A 78 -20.54 3.55 2.31
CA LYS A 78 -20.91 3.80 3.72
C LYS A 78 -21.79 2.68 4.29
N LEU A 79 -22.76 2.19 3.51
CA LEU A 79 -23.60 1.06 3.92
C LEU A 79 -22.77 -0.21 4.10
N LEU A 80 -21.81 -0.47 3.21
CA LEU A 80 -20.89 -1.60 3.34
C LEU A 80 -19.97 -1.45 4.56
N ALA A 81 -19.39 -0.27 4.78
CA ALA A 81 -18.56 0.00 5.97
C ALA A 81 -19.33 -0.18 7.29
N ALA A 82 -20.60 0.23 7.34
CA ALA A 82 -21.47 0.03 8.49
C ALA A 82 -21.74 -1.47 8.77
N SER A 83 -21.87 -2.29 7.73
CA SER A 83 -22.06 -3.74 7.88
C SER A 83 -20.81 -4.47 8.40
N ILE A 84 -19.61 -3.94 8.13
CA ILE A 84 -18.33 -4.52 8.61
C ILE A 84 -18.09 -4.19 10.09
N SER A 85 -18.65 -3.09 10.60
CA SER A 85 -18.43 -2.62 11.98
C SER A 85 -19.10 -3.46 13.06
N VAL A 86 -19.90 -4.46 12.72
CA VAL A 86 -20.59 -5.31 13.71
C VAL A 86 -19.65 -6.43 14.17
N GLY A 87 -18.64 -6.10 14.97
CA GLY A 87 -17.64 -7.10 15.40
C GLY A 87 -16.79 -6.79 16.63
N SER A 88 -16.71 -5.54 17.12
CA SER A 88 -16.24 -5.30 18.49
C SER A 88 -16.70 -3.93 18.98
N LEU A 89 -17.46 -3.93 20.08
CA LEU A 89 -17.69 -2.75 20.88
C LEU A 89 -16.41 -2.45 21.67
N THR A 90 -15.76 -1.34 21.36
CA THR A 90 -14.96 -0.59 22.33
C THR A 90 -15.29 0.89 22.15
N PRO A 91 -15.85 1.57 23.16
CA PRO A 91 -16.08 3.00 23.09
C PRO A 91 -14.73 3.72 23.25
N LEU A 92 -14.19 4.29 22.18
CA LEU A 92 -13.18 5.34 22.29
C LEU A 92 -13.88 6.62 22.77
N ALA A 93 -14.06 6.70 24.08
CA ALA A 93 -14.21 7.97 24.77
C ALA A 93 -12.97 8.83 24.49
N GLN A 94 -13.24 10.07 24.08
CA GLN A 94 -12.33 11.22 24.16
C GLN A 94 -11.10 11.22 23.23
N LEU A 95 -11.29 11.74 22.01
CA LEU A 95 -10.25 12.55 21.38
C LEU A 95 -10.41 14.01 21.87
N PRO A 96 -9.36 14.68 22.35
CA PRO A 96 -9.47 16.07 22.80
C PRO A 96 -9.78 17.00 21.62
N PRO A 97 -10.50 18.12 21.87
CA PRO A 97 -10.84 19.08 20.83
C PRO A 97 -9.58 19.80 20.33
N VAL A 98 -9.30 19.68 19.03
CA VAL A 98 -8.34 20.56 18.36
C VAL A 98 -8.93 21.97 18.40
N VAL A 99 -8.30 22.83 19.19
CA VAL A 99 -8.62 24.25 19.29
C VAL A 99 -8.50 24.93 17.94
N SER A 100 -9.61 25.52 17.50
CA SER A 100 -9.65 26.49 16.42
C SER A 100 -8.94 27.76 16.87
N CYS A 101 -7.91 28.19 16.14
CA CYS A 101 -7.40 29.55 16.20
C CYS A 101 -7.57 30.23 14.84
N SER A 102 -8.38 31.28 14.88
CA SER A 102 -8.79 32.15 13.80
C SER A 102 -7.67 33.15 13.44
N LYS A 103 -7.53 33.40 12.13
CA LYS A 103 -6.99 34.62 11.49
C LYS A 103 -5.56 35.08 11.81
N ARG A 104 -4.69 35.07 10.78
CA ARG A 104 -3.87 36.24 10.43
C ARG A 104 -3.44 36.27 8.94
N ALA A 105 -4.06 37.22 8.23
CA ALA A 105 -3.66 38.03 7.06
C ALA A 105 -2.93 37.41 5.83
N PRO A 106 -3.19 37.96 4.61
CA PRO A 106 -2.45 37.63 3.40
C PRO A 106 -1.14 38.43 3.32
N ILE A 107 -0.08 37.85 2.77
CA ILE A 107 1.13 38.60 2.39
C ILE A 107 1.09 38.81 0.88
N ILE A 108 0.77 40.04 0.48
CA ILE A 108 1.15 40.61 -0.81
C ILE A 108 2.20 41.68 -0.49
N SER A 109 3.39 41.57 -1.09
CA SER A 109 4.43 42.61 -1.31
C SER A 109 5.55 41.87 -2.08
N LEU A 110 5.60 41.88 -3.41
CA LEU A 110 6.11 42.95 -4.30
C LEU A 110 7.40 43.60 -3.78
N VAL A 111 8.36 43.78 -4.71
CA VAL A 111 9.71 44.39 -4.61
C VAL A 111 10.81 43.32 -4.46
N LYS A 112 11.89 43.23 -5.24
CA LYS A 112 12.43 43.86 -6.46
C LYS A 112 13.72 43.06 -6.75
N ALA A 113 14.09 42.91 -8.03
CA ALA A 113 15.34 42.28 -8.47
C ALA A 113 16.60 42.93 -7.85
N PRO A 114 17.72 42.21 -7.86
CA PRO A 114 18.94 42.82 -8.36
C PRO A 114 19.65 41.99 -9.44
N ASP A 115 19.90 42.73 -10.52
CA ASP A 115 20.94 42.68 -11.54
C ASP A 115 22.12 41.69 -11.40
N THR A 116 22.33 40.98 -12.51
CA THR A 116 23.56 40.97 -13.31
C THR A 116 24.90 40.71 -12.61
N SER A 117 25.44 39.51 -12.81
CA SER A 117 26.85 39.37 -13.21
C SER A 117 27.04 38.12 -14.07
N ALA A 118 27.61 38.36 -15.24
CA ALA A 118 27.87 37.39 -16.29
C ALA A 118 29.01 36.44 -15.91
N VAL A 119 28.81 35.14 -16.13
CA VAL A 119 29.92 34.17 -16.25
C VAL A 119 29.89 33.62 -17.67
N SER A 120 30.86 34.09 -18.44
CA SER A 120 31.16 33.65 -19.79
C SER A 120 31.86 32.30 -19.73
N LEU A 121 31.24 31.24 -20.25
CA LEU A 121 31.95 30.02 -20.65
C LEU A 121 31.94 29.98 -22.17
N ARG A 122 33.04 30.47 -22.75
CA ARG A 122 33.34 30.33 -24.18
C ARG A 122 33.62 28.86 -24.47
N VAL A 123 32.88 28.37 -25.45
CA VAL A 123 33.17 27.20 -26.28
C VAL A 123 34.57 27.37 -26.90
N GLY A 124 35.48 26.46 -26.59
CA GLY A 124 36.73 26.27 -27.32
C GLY A 124 36.52 25.19 -28.36
N ALA A 125 36.19 25.60 -29.59
CA ALA A 125 36.44 24.82 -30.79
C ALA A 125 37.80 25.25 -31.34
N SER A 126 38.71 24.30 -31.55
CA SER A 126 39.86 24.47 -32.45
C SER A 126 40.17 23.12 -33.06
N ASP A 127 39.80 23.06 -34.33
CA ASP A 127 40.27 22.15 -35.36
C ASP A 127 41.70 22.56 -35.80
N VAL A 128 42.36 21.71 -36.59
CA VAL A 128 43.68 21.91 -37.27
C VAL A 128 44.93 21.62 -36.42
N GLN A 129 45.50 20.41 -36.56
CA GLN A 129 46.51 20.11 -37.58
C GLN A 129 46.70 18.59 -37.75
#